data_AF-A0A7C3NCZ2-F1
#
_entry.id   AF-A0A7C3NCZ2-F1
#
_cell.length_a   1.000
_cell.length_b   1.000
_cell.length_c   1.000
_cell.angle_alpha   90.00
_cell.angle_beta   90.00
_cell.angle_gamma   90.00
#
_symmetry.space_group_name_H-M   'P 1'
#
loop_
_entity.id
_entity.type
_entity.pdbx_description
1 polymer ?
#
loop_
_entity_poly.entity_id
_entity_poly.type
_entity_poly.pdbx_seq_one_letter_code
_entity_poly.pdbx_strand_id
1 'polypeptide(L)'
;MAQLRRDFDKFEKSGTVILVVGPEDRKAFARYWQANDLPFYGLPDPGHSVLKLYGQEVNLFKLGRMPAQVLIDRRGIARYAHYGHSMSDIPENDEILKVIAEINRESLSITPG
;
A
#
# COMPACT_ATOMS: atom_id res chain seq x y z
N MET A 1 -6.47 -0.73 7.26
CA MET A 1 -6.01 -2.10 6.95
C MET A 1 -7.12 -3.15 6.89
N ALA A 2 -8.23 -3.02 7.65
CA ALA A 2 -9.32 -4.01 7.61
C ALA A 2 -9.92 -4.23 6.21
N GLN A 3 -10.05 -3.17 5.39
CA GLN A 3 -10.52 -3.29 4.02
C GLN A 3 -9.58 -4.13 3.15
N LEU A 4 -8.28 -3.83 3.13
CA LEU A 4 -7.27 -4.64 2.42
C LEU A 4 -7.33 -6.11 2.83
N ARG A 5 -7.69 -6.40 4.10
CA ARG A 5 -7.76 -7.78 4.60
C ARG A 5 -8.93 -8.56 4.03
N ARG A 6 -10.06 -7.89 3.74
CA ARG A 6 -11.24 -8.54 3.16
C ARG A 6 -11.01 -9.05 1.74
N ASP A 7 -10.17 -8.36 0.97
CA ASP A 7 -9.91 -8.68 -0.44
C ASP A 7 -8.46 -9.16 -0.66
N PHE A 8 -7.74 -9.55 0.40
CA PHE A 8 -6.32 -9.89 0.32
C PHE A 8 -6.04 -10.95 -0.75
N ASP A 9 -6.84 -11.99 -0.78
CA ASP A 9 -6.77 -13.09 -1.72
C ASP A 9 -7.03 -12.65 -3.18
N LYS A 10 -7.71 -11.51 -3.42
CA LYS A 10 -7.79 -10.93 -4.77
C LYS A 10 -6.46 -10.30 -5.19
N PHE A 11 -5.79 -9.58 -4.30
CA PHE A 11 -4.46 -9.03 -4.56
C PHE A 11 -3.41 -10.13 -4.75
N GLU A 12 -3.49 -11.21 -3.97
CA GLU A 12 -2.59 -12.35 -4.12
C GLU A 12 -2.78 -13.03 -5.48
N LYS A 13 -4.04 -13.29 -5.88
CA LYS A 13 -4.37 -13.87 -7.19
C LYS A 13 -3.96 -12.99 -8.37
N SER A 14 -3.92 -11.66 -8.20
CA SER A 14 -3.41 -10.75 -9.24
C SER A 14 -1.89 -10.67 -9.30
N GLY A 15 -1.19 -11.40 -8.42
CA GLY A 15 0.27 -11.38 -8.30
C GLY A 15 0.77 -10.05 -7.76
N THR A 16 0.01 -9.41 -6.87
CA THR A 16 0.30 -8.13 -6.22
C THR A 16 0.57 -8.34 -4.73
N VAL A 17 1.70 -7.79 -4.26
CA VAL A 17 2.07 -7.82 -2.85
C VAL A 17 1.58 -6.55 -2.16
N ILE A 18 0.96 -6.69 -0.98
CA ILE A 18 0.67 -5.56 -0.10
C ILE A 18 1.82 -5.41 0.90
N LEU A 19 2.39 -4.21 0.95
CA LEU A 19 3.42 -3.79 1.90
C LEU A 19 2.91 -2.58 2.68
N VAL A 20 2.80 -2.71 3.99
CA VAL A 20 2.40 -1.62 4.88
C VAL A 20 3.65 -1.00 5.51
N VAL A 21 3.82 0.31 5.37
CA VAL A 21 4.94 1.07 5.94
C VAL A 21 4.43 1.97 7.06
N GLY A 22 5.16 2.07 8.17
CA GLY A 22 4.74 2.92 9.31
C GLY A 22 5.90 3.34 10.20
N PRO A 23 5.73 4.41 10.99
CA PRO A 23 6.80 5.05 11.75
C PRO A 23 7.22 4.27 13.01
N GLU A 24 6.51 3.21 13.38
CA GLU A 24 6.82 2.42 14.56
C GLU A 24 8.04 1.51 14.35
N ASP A 25 8.68 1.12 15.45
CA ASP A 25 9.82 0.21 15.41
C ASP A 25 9.43 -1.24 15.08
N ARG A 26 10.45 -2.08 14.82
CA ARG A 26 10.27 -3.49 14.49
C ARG A 26 9.47 -4.27 15.53
N LYS A 27 9.68 -4.01 16.83
CA LYS A 27 8.99 -4.75 17.90
C LYS A 27 7.52 -4.37 17.95
N ALA A 28 7.20 -3.08 17.83
CA ALA A 28 5.85 -2.59 17.77
C ALA A 28 5.09 -3.12 16.54
N PHE A 29 5.72 -3.09 15.36
CA PHE A 29 5.17 -3.70 14.14
C PHE A 29 4.87 -5.19 14.33
N ALA A 30 5.86 -5.98 14.79
CA ALA A 30 5.70 -7.42 14.96
C ALA A 30 4.54 -7.77 15.92
N ARG A 31 4.43 -7.06 17.05
CA ARG A 31 3.31 -7.23 17.98
C ARG A 31 1.97 -6.91 17.33
N TYR A 32 1.88 -5.81 16.58
CA TYR A 32 0.63 -5.42 15.92
C TYR A 32 0.20 -6.43 14.85
N TRP A 33 1.15 -6.97 14.07
CA TRP A 33 0.91 -8.01 13.09
C TRP A 33 0.35 -9.28 13.72
N GLN A 34 1.01 -9.76 14.77
CA GLN A 34 0.60 -10.97 15.50
C GLN A 34 -0.77 -10.78 16.15
N ALA A 35 -1.00 -9.63 16.80
CA ALA A 35 -2.26 -9.38 17.49
C ALA A 35 -3.47 -9.24 16.56
N ASN A 36 -3.24 -8.89 15.29
CA ASN A 36 -4.31 -8.65 14.31
C ASN A 36 -4.33 -9.69 13.18
N ASP A 37 -3.50 -10.73 13.23
CA ASP A 37 -3.35 -11.76 12.18
C ASP A 37 -3.28 -11.14 10.78
N LEU A 38 -2.40 -10.15 10.60
CA LEU A 38 -2.29 -9.43 9.33
C LEU A 38 -1.55 -10.29 8.30
N PRO A 39 -2.15 -10.53 7.12
CA PRO A 39 -1.56 -11.43 6.11
C PRO A 39 -0.57 -10.72 5.17
N PHE A 40 -0.33 -9.42 5.36
CA PHE A 40 0.54 -8.61 4.49
C PHE A 40 1.95 -8.48 5.06
N TYR A 41 2.88 -7.94 4.27
CA TYR A 41 4.19 -7.56 4.79
C TYR A 41 4.14 -6.21 5.51
N GLY A 42 4.91 -6.10 6.60
CA GLY A 42 5.12 -4.86 7.34
C GLY A 42 6.56 -4.37 7.22
N LEU A 43 6.73 -3.08 6.91
CA LEU A 43 8.01 -2.40 6.87
C LEU A 43 8.03 -1.29 7.95
N PRO A 44 8.63 -1.55 9.13
CA PRO A 44 8.86 -0.50 10.12
C PRO A 44 9.87 0.52 9.58
N ASP A 45 9.54 1.80 9.66
CA ASP A 45 10.35 2.93 9.21
C ASP A 45 10.45 4.02 10.29
N PRO A 46 11.08 3.74 11.45
CA PRO A 46 11.22 4.71 12.53
C PRO A 46 12.09 5.92 12.17
N GLY A 47 12.93 5.79 11.14
CA GLY A 47 13.70 6.92 10.59
C GLY A 47 12.90 7.81 9.62
N HIS A 48 11.67 7.39 9.27
CA HIS A 48 10.80 8.05 8.31
C HIS A 48 11.42 8.22 6.91
N SER A 49 12.39 7.39 6.52
CA SER A 49 13.11 7.57 5.24
C SER A 49 12.22 7.20 4.06
N VAL A 50 11.49 6.08 4.16
CA VAL A 50 10.55 5.61 3.14
C VAL A 50 9.30 6.47 3.15
N LEU A 51 8.75 6.79 4.33
CA LEU A 51 7.55 7.63 4.46
C LEU A 51 7.76 9.02 3.85
N LYS A 52 8.95 9.62 4.02
CA LYS A 52 9.30 10.90 3.38
C LYS A 52 9.56 10.76 1.88
N LEU A 53 10.24 9.69 1.46
CA LEU A 53 10.54 9.45 0.04
C LEU A 53 9.26 9.34 -0.79
N TYR A 54 8.25 8.66 -0.24
CA TYR A 54 6.94 8.52 -0.87
C TYR A 54 6.00 9.70 -0.60
N GLY A 55 6.51 10.83 -0.09
CA GLY A 55 5.74 12.07 0.01
C GLY A 55 4.57 12.03 1.02
N GLN A 56 4.57 11.12 2.00
CA GLN A 56 3.49 11.07 2.97
C GLN A 56 3.52 12.30 3.89
N GLU A 57 2.51 13.15 3.74
CA GLU A 57 2.39 14.38 4.52
C GLU A 57 2.12 14.11 6.01
N VAL A 58 2.83 14.87 6.86
CA VAL A 58 2.51 14.98 8.29
C VAL A 58 1.70 16.25 8.45
N ASN A 59 0.42 16.12 8.81
CA ASN A 59 -0.42 17.28 9.09
C ASN A 59 -0.63 17.39 10.60
N LEU A 60 0.17 18.25 11.23
CA LEU A 60 0.11 18.53 12.68
C LEU A 60 -1.26 19.09 13.11
N PHE A 61 -1.95 19.83 12.23
CA PHE A 61 -3.30 20.31 12.49
C PHE A 61 -4.37 19.20 12.41
N LYS A 62 -4.06 18.08 11.75
CA LYS A 62 -4.92 16.88 11.65
C LYS A 62 -4.44 15.72 12.53
N LEU A 63 -3.59 16.00 13.52
CA LEU A 63 -3.12 15.06 14.56
C LEU A 63 -2.48 13.76 14.02
N GLY A 64 -1.82 13.80 12.86
CA GLY A 64 -1.12 12.62 12.36
C GLY A 64 -0.65 12.67 10.91
N ARG A 65 -0.15 11.52 10.45
CA ARG A 65 0.19 11.26 9.05
C ARG A 65 -1.09 11.02 8.26
N MET A 66 -1.23 11.66 7.11
CA MET A 66 -2.35 11.36 6.22
C MET A 66 -2.15 9.99 5.55
N PRO A 67 -3.24 9.27 5.24
CA PRO A 67 -3.15 8.04 4.47
C PRO A 67 -2.48 8.30 3.11
N ALA A 68 -1.57 7.41 2.72
CA ALA A 68 -0.99 7.42 1.39
C ALA A 68 -0.96 5.98 0.86
N GLN A 69 -1.24 5.80 -0.42
CA GLN A 69 -1.21 4.51 -1.08
C GLN A 69 -0.61 4.65 -2.47
N VAL A 70 0.39 3.82 -2.78
CA VAL A 70 1.07 3.82 -4.08
C VAL A 70 1.06 2.40 -4.63
N LEU A 71 0.72 2.26 -5.92
CA LEU A 71 0.86 1.02 -6.66
C LEU A 71 2.08 1.12 -7.57
N ILE A 72 2.97 0.15 -7.44
CA ILE A 72 4.20 0.06 -8.24
C ILE A 72 4.12 -1.22 -9.07
N ASP A 73 4.38 -1.11 -10.37
CA ASP A 73 4.45 -2.29 -11.24
C ASP A 73 5.76 -3.06 -11.08
N ARG A 74 5.86 -4.22 -11.75
CA ARG A 74 7.05 -5.08 -11.70
C ARG A 74 8.30 -4.46 -12.32
N ARG A 75 8.18 -3.34 -13.03
CA ARG A 75 9.30 -2.57 -13.60
C ARG A 75 9.74 -1.45 -12.66
N GLY A 76 9.13 -1.32 -11.49
CA GLY A 76 9.45 -0.28 -10.51
C GLY A 76 8.79 1.06 -10.82
N ILE A 77 7.80 1.11 -11.72
CA ILE A 77 7.12 2.36 -12.10
C ILE A 77 5.90 2.54 -11.21
N ALA A 78 5.75 3.72 -10.60
CA ALA A 78 4.53 4.10 -9.90
C ALA A 78 3.39 4.26 -10.92
N ARG A 79 2.35 3.43 -10.80
CA ARG A 79 1.19 3.41 -11.71
C ARG A 79 -0.05 4.06 -11.12
N TYR A 80 -0.06 4.26 -9.80
CA TYR A 80 -1.11 4.94 -9.06
C TYR A 80 -0.52 5.51 -7.78
N ALA A 81 -0.99 6.69 -7.37
CA ALA A 81 -0.69 7.27 -6.08
C ALA A 81 -1.92 8.02 -5.57
N HIS A 82 -2.31 7.75 -4.32
CA HIS A 82 -3.34 8.49 -3.60
C HIS A 82 -2.76 9.07 -2.32
N TYR A 83 -3.00 10.36 -2.10
CA TYR A 83 -2.62 11.09 -0.90
C TYR A 83 -3.89 11.66 -0.28
N GLY A 84 -4.30 11.08 0.84
CA GLY A 84 -5.58 11.39 1.47
C GLY A 84 -5.61 12.79 2.08
N HIS A 85 -6.76 13.47 1.93
CA HIS A 85 -7.03 14.76 2.55
C HIS A 85 -7.68 14.63 3.93
N SER A 86 -8.03 13.41 4.35
CA SER A 86 -8.56 13.09 5.68
C SER A 86 -8.18 11.67 6.09
N MET A 87 -8.37 11.30 7.36
CA MET A 87 -8.05 9.95 7.84
C MET A 87 -8.92 8.86 7.20
N SER A 88 -10.10 9.20 6.71
CA SER A 88 -11.02 8.29 6.00
C SER A 88 -10.89 8.37 4.48
N ASP A 89 -10.08 9.28 3.95
CA ASP A 89 -9.84 9.45 2.52
C ASP A 89 -8.80 8.40 2.05
N ILE A 90 -9.28 7.18 1.89
CA ILE A 90 -8.52 6.00 1.48
C ILE A 90 -9.23 5.41 0.25
N PRO A 91 -8.50 4.99 -0.79
CA PRO A 91 -9.12 4.45 -2.00
C PRO A 91 -9.76 3.09 -1.75
N GLU A 92 -10.84 2.81 -2.48
CA GLU A 92 -11.52 1.53 -2.42
C GLU A 92 -10.70 0.43 -3.09
N ASN A 93 -10.69 -0.78 -2.52
CA ASN A 93 -9.94 -1.92 -3.09
C ASN A 93 -10.30 -2.20 -4.56
N ASP A 94 -11.58 -2.08 -4.92
CA ASP A 94 -12.05 -2.34 -6.28
C ASP A 94 -11.47 -1.35 -7.31
N GLU A 95 -11.18 -0.11 -6.90
CA GLU A 95 -10.49 0.88 -7.75
C GLU A 95 -9.07 0.39 -8.05
N ILE A 96 -8.35 -0.02 -7.02
CA ILE A 96 -6.96 -0.48 -7.11
C ILE A 96 -6.85 -1.77 -7.92
N LEU A 97 -7.78 -2.71 -7.71
CA LEU A 97 -7.85 -3.97 -8.45
C LEU A 97 -8.10 -3.75 -9.95
N LYS A 98 -8.87 -2.71 -10.33
CA LYS A 98 -9.05 -2.33 -11.75
C LYS A 98 -7.74 -1.83 -12.36
N VAL A 99 -7.00 -0.98 -11.66
CA VAL A 99 -5.68 -0.50 -12.12
C VAL A 99 -4.70 -1.67 -12.28
N ILE A 100 -4.70 -2.61 -11.33
CA ILE A 100 -3.87 -3.83 -11.42
C ILE A 100 -4.24 -4.66 -12.66
N ALA A 101 -5.54 -4.84 -12.92
CA ALA A 101 -6.01 -5.58 -14.10
C ALA A 101 -5.58 -4.90 -15.41
N GLU A 102 -5.57 -3.57 -15.48
CA GLU A 102 -5.05 -2.81 -16.62
C GLU A 102 -3.55 -3.03 -16.84
N ILE A 103 -2.73 -2.88 -15.80
CA ILE A 103 -1.28 -3.11 -15.85
C ILE A 103 -0.96 -4.54 -16.32
N ASN A 104 -1.71 -5.53 -15.81
CA ASN A 104 -1.52 -6.92 -16.19
C ASN A 104 -1.89 -7.18 -17.66
N ARG A 105 -2.95 -6.53 -18.19
CA ARG A 105 -3.32 -6.62 -19.61
C ARG A 105 -2.26 -5.99 -20.52
N GLU A 106 -1.74 -4.82 -20.17
CA GLU A 106 -0.64 -4.18 -20.90
C GLU A 106 0.58 -5.11 -20.98
N SER A 107 0.95 -5.72 -19.86
CA SER A 107 2.10 -6.62 -19.78
C SER A 107 1.97 -7.85 -20.69
N LEU A 108 0.75 -8.37 -20.84
CA LEU A 108 0.46 -9.50 -21.75
C LEU A 108 0.56 -9.08 -23.23
N SER A 109 0.17 -7.86 -23.57
CA SER A 109 0.26 -7.34 -24.95
C SER A 109 1.68 -7.05 -25.44
N ILE A 110 2.67 -7.03 -24.54
CA ILE A 110 4.07 -6.71 -24.84
C ILE A 110 4.92 -7.97 -25.06
N THR A 111 4.38 -9.19 -24.95
CA THR A 111 5.14 -10.41 -25.23
C THR A 111 5.28 -10.60 -26.75
N PRO A 112 6.48 -10.45 -27.36
CA PRO A 112 6.68 -10.85 -28.74
C PRO A 112 6.68 -12.39 -28.79
N GLY A 113 5.97 -12.95 -29.77
CA GLY A 113 6.01 -14.39 -30.05
C GLY A 113 7.37 -14.88 -30.53
#